data_AF-A0AAD9G7V0-F1
#
_entry.id   AF-A0AAD9G7V0-F1
#
_cell.length_a   1.000
_cell.length_b   1.000
_cell.length_c   1.000
_cell.angle_alpha   90.00
_cell.angle_beta   90.00
_cell.angle_gamma   90.00
#
_symmetry.space_group_name_H-M   'P 1'
#
loop_
_entity.id
_entity.type
_entity.pdbx_description
1 polymer ?
#
loop_
_entity_poly.entity_id
_entity_poly.type
_entity_poly.pdbx_seq_one_letter_code
_entity_poly.pdbx_strand_id
1 'polypeptide(L)'
;MSSSLVYYMKYATGVMAFLSVVLPYYINFAVYSPALFRPILNVSWAFIFGTHLWYLFLSSDDFYVTGGDEGNFFRKKRDLLLTDSADECTKFFVSTLFFNSLIVITTHGLAPYYKRIQYCSIASLVSTFVNTFFVPKDVESHAEGAVFTYVSPATCSRILSLLTCLPLTIYGLL
;
A
#
# COMPACT_ATOMS: atom_id res chain seq x y z
N MET A 1 6.83 18.61 -7.96
CA MET A 1 5.98 18.59 -6.75
C MET A 1 6.93 18.76 -5.57
N SER A 2 6.70 19.69 -4.63
CA SER A 2 7.63 19.81 -3.50
C SER A 2 7.52 18.57 -2.61
N SER A 3 8.66 18.08 -2.12
CA SER A 3 8.76 16.95 -1.18
C SER A 3 7.87 17.12 0.06
N SER A 4 7.61 18.38 0.47
CA SER A 4 6.67 18.70 1.54
C SER A 4 5.24 18.24 1.25
N LEU A 5 4.76 18.37 0.01
CA LEU A 5 3.39 17.99 -0.35
C LEU A 5 3.21 16.46 -0.29
N VAL A 6 4.20 15.69 -0.75
CA VAL A 6 4.21 14.23 -0.66
C VAL A 6 4.21 13.78 0.81
N TYR A 7 4.98 14.47 1.66
CA TYR A 7 5.00 14.24 3.10
C TYR A 7 3.62 14.51 3.73
N TYR A 8 2.98 15.65 3.45
CA TYR A 8 1.63 15.94 3.94
C TYR A 8 0.61 14.88 3.47
N MET A 9 0.67 14.48 2.20
CA MET A 9 -0.19 13.43 1.67
C MET A 9 0.03 12.10 2.38
N LYS A 10 1.27 11.74 2.72
CA LYS A 10 1.56 10.52 3.48
C LYS A 10 0.82 10.49 4.82
N TYR A 11 0.88 11.56 5.61
CA TYR A 11 0.17 11.61 6.90
C TYR A 11 -1.33 11.72 6.75
N ALA A 12 -1.83 12.52 5.80
CA ALA A 12 -3.26 12.63 5.54
C ALA A 12 -3.86 11.26 5.18
N THR A 13 -3.18 10.50 4.32
CA THR A 13 -3.57 9.14 3.96
C THR A 13 -3.41 8.17 5.13
N GLY A 14 -2.41 8.36 6.00
CA GLY A 14 -2.29 7.61 7.26
C GLY A 14 -3.48 7.81 8.20
N VAL A 15 -3.95 9.04 8.35
CA VAL A 15 -5.17 9.37 9.11
C VAL A 15 -6.40 8.74 8.45
N MET A 16 -6.50 8.82 7.13
CA MET A 16 -7.58 8.17 6.38
C MET A 16 -7.58 6.64 6.56
N ALA A 17 -6.41 6.00 6.55
CA ALA A 17 -6.25 4.57 6.81
C ALA A 17 -6.75 4.21 8.22
N PHE A 18 -6.36 4.98 9.23
CA PHE A 18 -6.87 4.78 10.58
C PHE A 18 -8.40 4.94 10.65
N LEU A 19 -8.93 6.02 10.07
CA LEU A 19 -10.37 6.27 10.01
C LEU A 19 -11.12 5.18 9.26
N SER A 20 -10.54 4.58 8.21
CA SER A 20 -11.16 3.50 7.44
C SER A 20 -11.42 2.24 8.27
N VAL A 21 -10.61 2.01 9.30
CA VAL A 21 -10.78 0.89 10.25
C VAL A 21 -11.78 1.27 11.34
N VAL A 22 -11.72 2.50 11.85
CA VAL A 22 -12.50 2.91 13.03
C VAL A 22 -13.94 3.29 12.67
N LEU A 23 -14.14 4.09 11.61
CA LEU A 23 -15.46 4.61 11.22
C LEU A 23 -16.52 3.52 11.05
N PRO A 24 -16.25 2.34 10.45
CA PRO A 24 -17.26 1.30 10.26
C PRO A 24 -17.89 0.74 11.54
N TYR A 25 -17.26 0.95 12.70
CA TYR A 25 -17.82 0.56 13.99
C TYR A 25 -18.78 1.62 14.56
N TYR A 26 -18.69 2.87 14.12
CA TYR A 26 -19.52 3.99 14.60
C TYR A 26 -20.60 4.40 13.59
N ILE A 27 -20.35 4.19 12.30
CA ILE A 27 -21.26 4.52 11.21
C ILE A 27 -21.68 3.23 10.52
N ASN A 28 -22.99 3.01 10.39
CA ASN A 28 -23.50 1.88 9.64
C ASN A 28 -23.38 2.15 8.13
N PHE A 29 -22.26 1.74 7.54
CA PHE A 29 -22.04 1.93 6.11
C PHE A 29 -22.97 1.11 5.23
N ALA A 30 -23.63 0.08 5.75
CA ALA A 30 -24.61 -0.72 4.98
C ALA A 30 -25.86 0.08 4.57
N VAL A 31 -26.07 1.27 5.17
CA VAL A 31 -27.16 2.19 4.80
C VAL A 31 -26.86 2.94 3.49
N TYR A 32 -25.59 3.06 3.10
CA TYR A 32 -25.23 3.72 1.85
C TYR A 32 -25.47 2.80 0.64
N SER A 33 -25.80 3.43 -0.50
CA SER A 33 -26.17 2.71 -1.72
C SER A 33 -25.05 1.78 -2.20
N PRO A 34 -25.32 0.46 -2.35
CA PRO A 34 -24.36 -0.50 -2.93
C PRO A 34 -23.87 -0.11 -4.33
N ALA A 35 -24.64 0.71 -5.05
CA ALA A 35 -24.28 1.23 -6.37
C ALA A 35 -23.05 2.14 -6.34
N LEU A 36 -22.73 2.77 -5.20
CA LEU A 36 -21.54 3.59 -5.04
C LEU A 36 -20.32 2.77 -4.61
N PHE A 37 -20.49 1.81 -3.71
CA PHE A 37 -19.34 1.04 -3.20
C PHE A 37 -18.79 0.03 -4.19
N ARG A 38 -19.63 -0.58 -5.04
CA ARG A 38 -19.16 -1.53 -6.05
C ARG A 38 -18.12 -0.94 -7.02
N PRO A 39 -18.35 0.23 -7.65
CA PRO A 39 -17.36 0.81 -8.53
C PRO A 39 -16.09 1.26 -7.77
N ILE A 40 -16.23 1.81 -6.56
CA ILE A 40 -15.08 2.19 -5.73
C ILE A 40 -14.23 0.96 -5.40
N LEU A 41 -14.86 -0.14 -4.97
CA LEU A 41 -14.18 -1.40 -4.68
C LEU A 41 -13.47 -1.93 -5.92
N ASN A 42 -14.12 -1.96 -7.08
CA ASN A 42 -13.55 -2.46 -8.32
C ASN A 42 -12.33 -1.64 -8.78
N VAL A 43 -12.42 -0.31 -8.75
CA VAL A 43 -11.30 0.57 -9.12
C VAL A 43 -10.14 0.40 -8.13
N SER A 44 -10.44 0.36 -6.82
CA SER A 44 -9.42 0.21 -5.79
C SER A 44 -8.72 -1.14 -5.89
N TRP A 45 -9.48 -2.20 -6.10
CA TRP A 45 -8.96 -3.56 -6.25
C TRP A 45 -8.12 -3.70 -7.52
N ALA A 46 -8.61 -3.19 -8.66
CA ALA A 46 -7.86 -3.18 -9.92
C ALA A 46 -6.56 -2.37 -9.81
N PHE A 47 -6.59 -1.23 -9.11
CA PHE A 47 -5.39 -0.44 -8.85
C PHE A 47 -4.37 -1.25 -8.05
N ILE A 48 -4.76 -1.79 -6.88
CA ILE A 48 -3.82 -2.52 -6.01
C ILE A 48 -3.26 -3.73 -6.74
N PHE A 49 -4.13 -4.55 -7.34
CA PHE A 49 -3.69 -5.77 -8.01
C PHE A 49 -2.79 -5.47 -9.21
N GLY A 50 -3.20 -4.56 -10.10
CA GLY A 50 -2.42 -4.19 -11.28
C GLY A 50 -1.07 -3.57 -10.93
N THR A 51 -1.05 -2.65 -9.97
CA THR A 51 0.17 -1.95 -9.55
C THR A 51 1.12 -2.86 -8.78
N HIS A 52 0.62 -3.76 -7.96
CA HIS A 52 1.44 -4.71 -7.21
C HIS A 52 1.93 -5.86 -8.08
N LEU A 53 1.14 -6.36 -9.03
CA LEU A 53 1.64 -7.31 -10.02
C LEU A 53 2.77 -6.68 -10.84
N TRP A 54 2.60 -5.43 -11.28
CA TRP A 54 3.66 -4.69 -11.94
C TRP A 54 4.91 -4.55 -11.05
N TYR A 55 4.72 -4.16 -9.79
CA TYR A 55 5.81 -4.01 -8.82
C TYR A 55 6.53 -5.32 -8.46
N LEU A 56 5.80 -6.44 -8.38
CA LEU A 56 6.36 -7.72 -8.00
C LEU A 56 7.00 -8.48 -9.17
N PHE A 57 6.41 -8.41 -10.36
CA PHE A 57 6.81 -9.23 -11.50
C PHE A 57 7.50 -8.45 -12.63
N LEU A 58 7.18 -7.17 -12.83
CA LEU A 58 7.66 -6.38 -13.99
C LEU A 58 8.70 -5.32 -13.60
N SER A 59 8.90 -5.13 -12.31
CA SER A 59 9.87 -4.21 -11.73
C SER A 59 11.20 -4.91 -11.38
N SER A 60 11.37 -6.21 -11.61
CA SER A 60 12.57 -6.92 -11.15
C SER A 60 12.91 -8.19 -11.92
N ASP A 61 14.11 -8.23 -12.52
CA ASP A 61 14.75 -9.49 -12.96
C ASP A 61 15.39 -10.27 -11.79
N ASP A 62 15.65 -9.60 -10.65
CA ASP A 62 16.30 -10.22 -9.47
C ASP A 62 15.39 -10.21 -8.23
N PHE A 63 14.88 -11.38 -7.83
CA PHE A 63 14.04 -11.53 -6.64
C PHE A 63 14.78 -11.21 -5.32
N TYR A 64 16.12 -11.28 -5.33
CA TYR A 64 16.99 -11.10 -4.16
C TYR A 64 18.10 -10.09 -4.48
N VAL A 65 17.86 -8.80 -4.22
CA VAL A 65 18.95 -7.81 -4.28
C VAL A 65 19.52 -7.63 -2.87
N THR A 66 20.71 -8.19 -2.68
CA THR A 66 21.48 -8.26 -1.43
C THR A 66 22.10 -6.92 -0.99
N GLY A 67 21.62 -5.78 -1.51
CA GLY A 67 22.12 -4.46 -1.12
C GLY A 67 21.38 -3.27 -1.75
N GLY A 68 20.12 -3.46 -2.15
CA GLY A 68 19.42 -2.52 -3.02
C GLY A 68 18.53 -1.54 -2.27
N ASP A 69 18.90 -0.26 -2.33
CA ASP A 69 18.03 0.89 -2.10
C ASP A 69 16.75 0.80 -2.97
N GLU A 70 15.56 0.96 -2.38
CA GLU A 70 14.30 1.01 -3.13
C GLU A 70 14.29 2.18 -4.12
N GLY A 71 14.98 3.28 -3.80
CA GLY A 71 15.21 4.41 -4.70
C GLY A 71 16.07 4.04 -5.91
N ASN A 72 17.07 3.17 -5.77
CA ASN A 72 17.88 2.67 -6.90
C ASN A 72 17.11 1.70 -7.82
N PHE A 73 16.02 1.09 -7.35
CA PHE A 73 15.18 0.22 -8.18
C PHE A 73 14.31 0.99 -9.18
N PHE A 74 13.77 2.15 -8.77
CA PHE A 74 13.15 3.08 -9.71
C PHE A 74 14.19 3.80 -10.59
N ARG A 75 15.46 3.89 -10.14
CA ARG A 75 16.59 4.48 -10.87
C ARG A 75 17.05 3.64 -12.06
N LYS A 76 17.10 2.29 -11.95
CA LYS A 76 17.71 1.41 -12.98
C LYS A 76 16.92 1.33 -14.31
N LYS A 77 15.68 1.82 -14.36
CA LYS A 77 14.85 1.84 -15.59
C LYS A 77 14.77 3.22 -16.26
N ARG A 78 15.39 4.25 -15.68
CA ARG A 78 15.38 5.61 -16.22
C ARG A 78 16.81 6.15 -16.30
N ASP A 79 17.44 5.97 -17.46
CA ASP A 79 18.52 6.85 -17.95
C ASP A 79 17.99 8.27 -18.29
N LEU A 80 17.03 8.76 -17.51
CA LEU A 80 16.24 9.94 -17.81
C LEU A 80 16.12 10.77 -16.52
N LEU A 81 17.09 11.70 -16.44
CA LEU A 81 17.03 13.02 -15.82
C LEU A 81 15.75 13.39 -15.03
N LEU A 82 15.97 13.98 -13.84
CA LEU A 82 15.17 15.04 -13.19
C LEU A 82 13.99 14.66 -12.25
N THR A 83 13.97 13.50 -11.58
CA THR A 83 13.03 13.30 -10.43
C THR A 83 13.64 12.40 -9.36
N ASP A 84 13.54 12.81 -8.08
CA ASP A 84 13.95 12.00 -6.92
C ASP A 84 13.15 10.68 -6.90
N SER A 85 13.85 9.56 -7.08
CA SER A 85 13.26 8.22 -7.17
C SER A 85 12.62 7.77 -5.85
N ALA A 86 13.11 8.26 -4.72
CA ALA A 86 12.51 8.04 -3.40
C ALA A 86 11.11 8.70 -3.28
N ASP A 87 10.91 9.84 -3.93
CA ASP A 87 9.64 10.57 -3.94
C ASP A 87 8.56 9.82 -4.74
N GLU A 88 8.92 9.22 -5.89
CA GLU A 88 8.02 8.38 -6.68
C GLU A 88 7.68 7.07 -5.97
N CYS A 89 8.65 6.44 -5.31
CA CYS A 89 8.43 5.28 -4.45
C CYS A 89 7.45 5.60 -3.31
N THR A 90 7.64 6.75 -2.65
CA THR A 90 6.73 7.23 -1.61
C THR A 90 5.32 7.47 -2.14
N LYS A 91 5.18 8.11 -3.31
CA LYS A 91 3.87 8.31 -3.96
C LYS A 91 3.16 6.99 -4.26
N PHE A 92 3.88 5.97 -4.70
CA PHE A 92 3.32 4.64 -4.95
C PHE A 92 2.73 4.02 -3.68
N PHE A 93 3.49 4.02 -2.58
CA PHE A 93 3.03 3.44 -1.32
C PHE A 93 1.91 4.25 -0.67
N VAL A 94 1.97 5.59 -0.76
CA VAL A 94 0.88 6.47 -0.30
C VAL A 94 -0.40 6.22 -1.11
N SER A 95 -0.30 6.07 -2.44
CA SER A 95 -1.46 5.74 -3.29
C SER A 95 -2.03 4.36 -2.93
N THR A 96 -1.17 3.38 -2.71
CA THR A 96 -1.58 2.04 -2.27
C THR A 96 -2.32 2.10 -0.93
N LEU A 97 -1.81 2.87 0.03
CA LEU A 97 -2.44 3.05 1.33
C LEU A 97 -3.84 3.67 1.20
N PHE A 98 -3.98 4.66 0.31
CA PHE A 98 -5.27 5.29 0.01
C PHE A 98 -6.28 4.28 -0.55
N PHE A 99 -5.90 3.54 -1.60
CA PHE A 99 -6.80 2.55 -2.21
C PHE A 99 -7.12 1.40 -1.25
N ASN A 100 -6.18 0.95 -0.41
CA ASN A 100 -6.50 -0.05 0.62
C ASN A 100 -7.49 0.47 1.66
N SER A 101 -7.39 1.74 2.04
CA SER A 101 -8.35 2.38 2.95
C SER A 101 -9.76 2.38 2.35
N LEU A 102 -9.88 2.63 1.04
CA LEU A 102 -11.15 2.53 0.33
C LEU A 102 -11.68 1.09 0.26
N ILE A 103 -10.82 0.09 0.07
CA ILE A 103 -11.23 -1.32 0.13
C ILE A 103 -11.82 -1.65 1.50
N VAL A 104 -11.19 -1.24 2.60
CA VAL A 104 -11.71 -1.51 3.96
C VAL A 104 -13.10 -0.90 4.15
N ILE A 105 -13.31 0.36 3.74
CA ILE A 105 -14.62 1.01 3.89
C ILE A 105 -15.68 0.31 3.02
N THR A 106 -15.34 0.02 1.76
CA THR A 106 -16.29 -0.58 0.80
C THR A 106 -16.62 -2.04 1.14
N THR A 107 -15.68 -2.83 1.68
CA THR A 107 -15.97 -4.21 2.14
C THR A 107 -16.87 -4.22 3.37
N HIS A 108 -16.71 -3.27 4.30
CA HIS A 108 -17.63 -3.11 5.43
C HIS A 108 -19.04 -2.69 4.99
N GLY A 109 -19.16 -1.82 3.98
CA GLY A 109 -20.44 -1.38 3.44
C GLY A 109 -21.17 -2.46 2.61
N LEU A 110 -20.44 -3.19 1.75
CA LEU A 110 -21.02 -4.18 0.84
C LEU A 110 -21.23 -5.57 1.47
N ALA A 111 -20.37 -5.95 2.42
CA ALA A 111 -20.35 -7.28 3.01
C ALA A 111 -20.27 -7.22 4.55
N PRO A 112 -21.23 -6.55 5.23
CA PRO A 112 -21.16 -6.29 6.68
C PRO A 112 -21.12 -7.57 7.54
N TYR A 113 -21.74 -8.66 7.06
CA TYR A 113 -21.81 -9.95 7.74
C TYR A 113 -20.61 -10.87 7.47
N TYR A 114 -19.80 -10.60 6.46
CA TYR A 114 -18.68 -11.45 6.05
C TYR A 114 -17.37 -11.01 6.73
N LYS A 115 -17.24 -11.35 8.01
CA LYS A 115 -16.08 -10.93 8.84
C LYS A 115 -14.72 -11.37 8.30
N ARG A 116 -14.65 -12.53 7.63
CA ARG A 116 -13.40 -13.00 6.99
C ARG A 116 -12.88 -12.01 5.96
N ILE A 117 -13.76 -11.43 5.13
CA ILE A 117 -13.41 -10.46 4.09
C ILE A 117 -12.90 -9.16 4.73
N GLN A 118 -13.59 -8.71 5.77
CA GLN A 118 -13.20 -7.52 6.53
C GLN A 118 -11.81 -7.68 7.12
N TYR A 119 -11.52 -8.81 7.78
CA TYR A 119 -10.19 -9.09 8.33
C TYR A 119 -9.10 -9.17 7.26
N CYS A 120 -9.36 -9.76 6.09
CA CYS A 120 -8.40 -9.77 4.98
C CYS A 120 -8.09 -8.36 4.47
N SER A 121 -9.12 -7.51 4.32
CA SER A 121 -8.91 -6.11 3.90
C SER A 121 -8.13 -5.31 4.94
N ILE A 122 -8.38 -5.53 6.24
CA ILE A 122 -7.63 -4.89 7.33
C ILE A 122 -6.18 -5.39 7.35
N ALA A 123 -5.94 -6.69 7.19
CA ALA A 123 -4.58 -7.26 7.14
C ALA A 123 -3.77 -6.68 5.96
N SER A 124 -4.40 -6.53 4.79
CA SER A 124 -3.81 -5.89 3.62
C SER A 124 -3.48 -4.41 3.87
N LEU A 125 -4.38 -3.68 4.54
CA LEU A 125 -4.14 -2.30 4.95
C LEU A 125 -2.98 -2.18 5.94
N VAL A 126 -2.91 -3.05 6.96
CA VAL A 126 -1.82 -3.07 7.95
C VAL A 126 -0.48 -3.33 7.26
N SER A 127 -0.41 -4.30 6.35
CA SER A 127 0.82 -4.57 5.57
C SER A 127 1.29 -3.33 4.82
N THR A 128 0.36 -2.63 4.17
CA THR A 128 0.64 -1.40 3.41
C THR A 128 1.02 -0.23 4.32
N PHE A 129 0.41 -0.11 5.48
CA PHE A 129 0.74 0.90 6.48
C PHE A 129 2.16 0.71 7.00
N VAL A 130 2.53 -0.53 7.36
CA VAL A 130 3.89 -0.88 7.77
C VAL A 130 4.88 -0.52 6.66
N ASN A 131 4.57 -0.87 5.41
CA ASN A 131 5.43 -0.56 4.28
C ASN A 131 5.60 0.96 4.02
N THR A 132 4.54 1.74 4.25
CA THR A 132 4.56 3.19 3.99
C THR A 132 5.30 3.97 5.08
N PHE A 133 5.18 3.57 6.35
CA PHE A 133 5.69 4.36 7.49
C PHE A 133 6.95 3.79 8.14
N PHE A 134 7.14 2.47 8.14
CA PHE A 134 8.22 1.83 8.91
C PHE A 134 9.37 1.32 8.05
N VAL A 135 9.17 1.12 6.75
CA VAL A 135 10.25 0.70 5.85
C VAL A 135 10.94 1.94 5.29
N PRO A 136 12.25 2.15 5.57
CA PRO A 136 12.99 3.29 5.02
C PRO A 136 13.12 3.15 3.51
N LYS A 137 12.93 4.27 2.80
CA LYS A 137 12.92 4.32 1.32
C LYS A 137 14.16 4.96 0.73
N ASP A 138 15.06 5.44 1.58
CA ASP A 138 16.28 6.14 1.18
C ASP A 138 17.44 5.74 2.11
N VAL A 139 18.60 5.43 1.52
CA VAL A 139 19.78 4.92 2.27
C VAL A 139 20.54 6.05 2.98
N GLU A 140 20.43 7.29 2.53
CA GLU A 140 21.09 8.46 3.17
C GLU A 140 20.38 8.97 4.42
N SER A 141 19.14 8.51 4.68
CA SER A 141 18.48 8.79 5.95
C SER A 141 19.11 7.91 7.04
N HIS A 142 20.08 8.46 7.76
CA HIS A 142 20.51 7.96 9.06
C HIS A 142 19.28 7.93 10.00
N ALA A 143 18.52 6.84 9.94
CA ALA A 143 17.38 6.62 10.82
C ALA A 143 17.75 5.50 11.79
N GLU A 144 18.26 5.93 12.95
CA GLU A 144 18.50 5.18 14.18
C GLU A 144 17.20 4.62 14.81
N GLY A 145 16.35 4.02 13.98
CA GLY A 145 15.05 3.50 14.39
C GLY A 145 14.57 2.44 13.42
N ALA A 146 15.32 1.34 13.27
CA ALA A 146 14.91 0.25 12.39
C ALA A 146 14.64 -1.02 13.20
N VAL A 147 13.35 -1.33 13.35
CA VAL A 147 12.84 -2.67 13.73
C VAL A 147 13.28 -3.75 12.70
N PHE A 148 13.83 -3.33 11.55
CA PHE A 148 14.28 -4.18 10.44
C PHE A 148 15.77 -4.04 10.14
N THR A 149 16.64 -4.19 11.14
CA THR A 149 18.11 -4.24 10.96
C THR A 149 18.60 -5.51 10.25
N TYR A 150 17.77 -6.55 10.17
CA TYR A 150 18.16 -7.88 9.66
C TYR A 150 17.79 -8.15 8.20
N VAL A 151 16.92 -7.34 7.58
CA VAL A 151 16.41 -7.58 6.22
C VAL A 151 16.55 -6.30 5.40
N SER A 152 16.98 -6.41 4.14
CA SER A 152 17.07 -5.25 3.26
C SER A 152 15.69 -4.60 3.08
N PRO A 153 15.58 -3.25 3.09
CA PRO A 153 14.30 -2.56 2.99
C PRO A 153 13.49 -2.96 1.75
N ALA A 154 14.16 -3.13 0.61
CA ALA A 154 13.52 -3.59 -0.63
C ALA A 154 12.91 -4.99 -0.53
N THR A 155 13.58 -5.95 0.11
CA THR A 155 13.03 -7.29 0.33
C THR A 155 11.85 -7.24 1.30
N CYS A 156 11.94 -6.45 2.36
CA CYS A 156 10.84 -6.24 3.31
C CYS A 156 9.61 -5.65 2.61
N SER A 157 9.80 -4.61 1.80
CA SER A 157 8.73 -3.95 1.05
C SER A 157 8.05 -4.87 0.05
N ARG A 158 8.80 -5.71 -0.66
CA ARG A 158 8.22 -6.72 -1.57
C ARG A 158 7.42 -7.78 -0.82
N ILE A 159 7.91 -8.26 0.32
CA ILE A 159 7.18 -9.21 1.16
C ILE A 159 5.88 -8.56 1.65
N LEU A 160 5.92 -7.31 2.08
CA LEU A 160 4.73 -6.57 2.50
C LEU A 160 3.77 -6.34 1.33
N SER A 161 4.25 -6.04 0.13
CA SER A 161 3.42 -5.96 -1.08
C SER A 161 2.79 -7.31 -1.45
N LEU A 162 3.50 -8.42 -1.29
CA LEU A 162 2.91 -9.76 -1.44
C LEU A 162 1.82 -10.01 -0.40
N LEU A 163 2.05 -9.64 0.86
CA LEU A 163 1.08 -9.72 1.94
C LEU A 163 -0.09 -8.74 1.78
N THR A 164 0.06 -7.67 0.99
CA THR A 164 -1.04 -6.80 0.58
C THR A 164 -1.93 -7.51 -0.45
N CYS A 165 -1.34 -8.22 -1.41
CA CYS A 165 -2.07 -8.89 -2.49
C CYS A 165 -2.67 -10.25 -2.10
N LEU A 166 -1.94 -11.11 -1.41
CA LEU A 166 -2.35 -12.49 -1.11
C LEU A 166 -3.72 -12.58 -0.40
N PRO A 167 -4.01 -11.78 0.65
CA PRO A 167 -5.31 -11.78 1.30
C PRO A 167 -6.45 -11.33 0.37
N LEU A 168 -6.15 -10.43 -0.56
CA LEU A 168 -7.12 -9.90 -1.53
C LEU A 168 -7.35 -10.85 -2.73
N THR A 169 -6.35 -11.62 -3.14
CA THR A 169 -6.47 -12.62 -4.21
C THR A 169 -7.10 -13.93 -3.75
N ILE A 170 -6.74 -14.40 -2.55
CA ILE A 170 -7.43 -15.54 -1.91
C ILE A 170 -8.92 -15.23 -1.79
N TYR A 171 -9.27 -13.96 -1.56
CA TYR A 171 -10.65 -13.51 -1.54
C TYR A 171 -11.31 -13.46 -2.93
N GLY A 172 -10.64 -12.98 -3.98
CA GLY A 172 -11.22 -12.97 -5.33
C GLY A 172 -11.51 -14.35 -5.93
N LEU A 173 -10.96 -15.42 -5.32
CA LEU A 173 -11.11 -16.81 -5.75
C LEU A 173 -12.05 -17.65 -4.85
N LEU A 174 -12.48 -17.12 -3.70
CA LEU A 174 -13.41 -17.78 -2.77
C LEU A 174 -14.85 -17.26 -2.95
#